data_AF-A0A7J0DT00-F1
#
_entry.id   AF-A0A7J0DT00-F1
#
_cell.length_a   1.000
_cell.length_b   1.000
_cell.length_c   1.000
_cell.angle_alpha   90.00
_cell.angle_beta   90.00
_cell.angle_gamma   90.00
#
_symmetry.space_group_name_H-M   'P 1'
#
loop_
_entity.id
_entity.type
_entity.pdbx_description
1 polymer ?
#
loop_
_entity_poly.entity_id
_entity_poly.type
_entity_poly.pdbx_seq_one_letter_code
_entity_poly.pdbx_strand_id
1 'polypeptide(L)'
;MVSSSQNNFDLNAVPNVQPEIRCSSFLSQKGPLMTSDSVMLDDDIAASVAKGIITPLDEKLLADRTDDEAINESITLSIQCASSISNMARRLQVQGTEVQELRTQVFDFATEE
;
A
#
# COMPACT_ATOMS: atom_id res chain seq x y z
N MET A 1 14.13 -14.89 -25.76
CA MET A 1 13.45 -13.59 -25.56
C MET A 1 12.34 -13.83 -24.55
N VAL A 2 12.61 -13.56 -23.27
CA VAL A 2 11.60 -13.66 -22.20
C VAL A 2 10.99 -12.26 -22.07
N SER A 3 9.69 -12.14 -22.32
CA SER A 3 8.94 -10.91 -22.08
C SER A 3 8.79 -10.74 -20.57
N SER A 4 9.57 -9.83 -19.97
CA SER A 4 9.27 -9.31 -18.64
C SER A 4 7.98 -8.52 -18.74
N SER A 5 6.89 -9.03 -18.14
CA SER A 5 5.68 -8.24 -17.93
C SER A 5 6.03 -7.11 -16.98
N GLN A 6 6.24 -5.91 -17.51
CA GLN A 6 6.40 -4.68 -16.75
C GLN A 6 5.05 -4.28 -16.15
N ASN A 7 4.62 -5.00 -15.12
CA ASN A 7 3.58 -4.55 -14.22
C ASN A 7 4.19 -3.51 -13.26
N ASN A 8 4.63 -2.38 -13.80
CA ASN A 8 5.09 -1.26 -12.98
C ASN A 8 3.86 -0.66 -12.29
N PHE A 9 3.67 -0.97 -11.01
CA PHE A 9 2.76 -0.24 -10.14
C PHE A 9 3.29 1.19 -9.98
N ASP A 10 2.79 2.12 -10.80
CA ASP A 10 3.09 3.54 -10.62
C ASP A 10 2.34 4.06 -9.39
N LEU A 11 3.09 4.32 -8.32
CA LEU A 11 2.56 4.90 -7.07
C LEU A 11 1.96 6.31 -7.27
N ASN A 12 2.12 6.92 -8.44
CA ASN A 12 1.55 8.21 -8.80
C ASN A 12 0.32 8.09 -9.74
N ALA A 13 -0.03 6.88 -10.19
CA ALA A 13 -1.16 6.68 -11.08
C ALA A 13 -2.50 6.78 -10.33
N VAL A 14 -3.42 7.58 -10.86
CA VAL A 14 -4.79 7.66 -10.37
C VAL A 14 -5.53 6.36 -10.76
N PRO A 15 -6.16 5.63 -9.82
CA PRO A 15 -6.89 4.41 -10.14
C PRO A 15 -8.06 4.71 -11.08
N ASN A 16 -8.06 4.15 -12.29
CA ASN A 16 -9.12 4.33 -13.29
C ASN A 16 -10.17 3.21 -13.27
N VAL A 17 -10.09 2.28 -12.32
CA VAL A 17 -10.99 1.12 -12.23
C VAL A 17 -11.89 1.30 -11.01
N GLN A 18 -13.21 1.18 -11.20
CA GLN A 18 -14.14 1.16 -10.08
C GLN A 18 -13.81 -0.03 -9.18
N PRO A 19 -13.70 0.15 -7.85
CA PRO A 19 -13.48 -0.97 -6.96
C PRO A 19 -14.69 -1.91 -7.04
N GLU A 20 -14.47 -3.15 -7.48
CA GLU A 20 -15.47 -4.20 -7.31
C GLU A 20 -15.75 -4.34 -5.81
N ILE A 21 -16.96 -3.97 -5.40
CA ILE A 21 -17.42 -4.15 -4.03
C ILE A 21 -17.66 -5.66 -3.85
N ARG A 22 -16.59 -6.39 -3.53
CA ARG A 22 -16.69 -7.78 -3.10
C ARG A 22 -17.28 -7.80 -1.69
N CYS A 23 -18.52 -8.25 -1.59
CA CYS A 23 -19.12 -8.62 -0.31
C CYS A 23 -18.53 -9.97 0.12
N SER A 24 -17.32 -9.96 0.68
CA SER A 24 -16.67 -11.17 1.18
C SER A 24 -17.26 -11.53 2.54
N SER A 25 -18.27 -12.40 2.59
CA SER A 25 -18.55 -13.16 3.80
C SER A 25 -17.41 -14.16 3.98
N PHE A 26 -16.45 -13.86 4.86
CA PHE A 26 -15.35 -14.76 5.13
C PHE A 26 -15.87 -16.01 5.86
N LEU A 27 -15.65 -17.17 5.26
CA LEU A 27 -16.05 -18.46 5.80
C LEU A 27 -14.79 -19.22 6.20
N SER A 28 -14.72 -19.57 7.48
CA SER A 28 -13.76 -20.53 8.01
C SER A 28 -14.40 -21.93 8.04
N GLN A 29 -13.58 -22.96 8.29
CA GLN A 29 -14.05 -24.33 8.50
C GLN A 29 -15.05 -24.43 9.67
N LYS A 30 -15.01 -23.48 10.61
CA LYS A 30 -15.92 -23.37 11.76
C LYS A 30 -17.23 -22.61 11.45
N GLY A 31 -17.37 -22.04 10.25
CA GLY A 31 -18.51 -21.22 9.84
C GLY A 31 -18.14 -19.77 9.50
N PRO A 32 -19.12 -18.86 9.44
CA PRO A 32 -18.87 -17.43 9.21
C PRO A 32 -17.95 -16.84 10.29
N LEU A 33 -17.01 -16.00 9.87
CA LEU A 33 -16.14 -15.30 10.81
C LEU A 33 -16.96 -14.35 11.68
N MET A 34 -16.69 -14.40 12.98
CA MET A 34 -17.31 -13.58 14.01
C MET A 34 -16.33 -12.50 14.48
N THR A 35 -16.84 -11.45 15.13
CA THR A 35 -15.99 -10.36 15.67
C THR A 35 -15.02 -10.82 16.76
N SER A 36 -15.23 -12.00 17.35
CA SER A 36 -14.32 -12.62 18.32
C SER A 36 -13.14 -13.35 17.68
N ASP A 37 -13.19 -13.58 16.36
CA ASP A 37 -12.19 -14.34 15.64
C ASP A 37 -10.96 -13.48 15.36
N SER A 38 -9.77 -14.06 15.54
CA SER A 38 -8.50 -13.33 15.42
C SER A 38 -7.65 -13.86 14.29
N VAL A 39 -7.41 -13.01 13.29
CA VAL A 39 -6.48 -13.26 12.18
C VAL A 39 -5.04 -13.46 12.66
N MET A 40 -4.66 -12.85 13.78
CA MET A 40 -3.28 -12.94 14.29
C MET A 40 -3.01 -14.17 15.15
N LEU A 41 -4.06 -14.87 15.62
CA LEU A 41 -3.93 -15.96 16.60
C LEU A 41 -4.41 -17.31 16.07
N ASP A 42 -5.16 -17.35 14.96
CA ASP A 42 -5.71 -18.57 14.37
C ASP A 42 -5.39 -18.61 12.87
N ASP A 43 -4.56 -19.58 12.49
CA ASP A 43 -4.09 -19.77 11.12
C ASP A 43 -5.23 -20.11 10.14
N ASP A 44 -6.27 -20.81 10.58
CA ASP A 44 -7.42 -21.15 9.75
C ASP A 44 -8.24 -19.88 9.44
N ILE A 45 -8.37 -19.00 10.43
CA ILE A 45 -9.01 -17.69 10.26
C ILE A 45 -8.16 -16.83 9.32
N ALA A 46 -6.85 -16.79 9.51
CA ALA A 46 -5.94 -16.05 8.63
C ALA A 46 -6.03 -16.52 7.17
N ALA A 47 -6.00 -17.83 6.94
CA ALA A 47 -6.14 -18.42 5.60
C ALA A 47 -7.50 -18.12 4.97
N SER A 48 -8.58 -18.15 5.74
CA SER A 48 -9.94 -17.85 5.27
C SER A 48 -10.11 -16.38 4.90
N VAL A 49 -9.53 -15.47 5.69
CA VAL A 49 -9.49 -14.04 5.37
C VAL A 49 -8.66 -13.79 4.12
N ALA A 50 -7.46 -14.39 4.02
CA ALA A 50 -6.61 -14.26 2.83
C ALA A 50 -7.35 -14.69 1.56
N LYS A 51 -8.03 -15.85 1.57
CA LYS A 51 -8.85 -16.34 0.45
C LYS A 51 -9.98 -15.38 0.03
N GLY A 52 -10.58 -14.68 0.98
CA GLY A 52 -11.64 -13.71 0.67
C GLY A 52 -11.13 -12.36 0.14
N ILE A 53 -9.82 -12.11 0.23
CA ILE A 53 -9.15 -10.89 -0.25
C ILE A 53 -8.48 -11.14 -1.61
N ILE A 54 -7.89 -12.31 -1.83
CA ILE A 54 -7.20 -12.67 -3.08
C ILE A 54 -8.24 -12.82 -4.20
N THR A 55 -8.06 -12.10 -5.30
CA THR A 55 -8.90 -12.25 -6.49
C THR A 55 -8.43 -13.43 -7.35
N PRO A 56 -9.29 -14.01 -8.22
CA PRO A 56 -8.86 -15.05 -9.16
C PRO A 56 -7.69 -14.64 -10.07
N LEU A 57 -7.55 -13.34 -10.35
CA LEU A 57 -6.41 -12.80 -11.08
C LEU A 57 -5.13 -12.89 -10.23
N ASP A 58 -5.23 -12.54 -8.95
CA ASP A 58 -4.13 -12.64 -8.00
C ASP A 58 -3.73 -14.10 -7.78
N GLU A 59 -4.67 -15.04 -7.67
CA GLU A 59 -4.36 -16.48 -7.55
C GLU A 59 -3.55 -16.98 -8.74
N LYS A 60 -3.94 -16.63 -9.97
CA LYS A 60 -3.19 -17.00 -11.17
C LYS A 60 -1.78 -16.41 -11.15
N LEU A 61 -1.68 -15.13 -10.80
CA LEU A 61 -0.42 -14.40 -10.77
C LEU A 61 0.51 -14.88 -9.64
N LEU A 62 -0.04 -15.36 -8.52
CA LEU A 62 0.71 -15.99 -7.44
C LEU A 62 1.09 -17.45 -7.76
N ALA A 63 0.23 -18.20 -8.45
CA ALA A 63 0.49 -19.59 -8.82
C ALA A 63 1.60 -19.75 -9.87
N ASP A 64 1.72 -18.77 -10.77
CA ASP A 64 2.75 -18.74 -11.81
C ASP A 64 4.08 -18.16 -11.29
N ARG A 65 4.13 -17.63 -10.07
CA ARG A 65 5.32 -17.00 -9.47
C ARG A 65 6.13 -17.97 -8.63
N THR A 66 7.44 -17.90 -8.81
CA THR A 66 8.40 -18.58 -7.94
C THR A 66 8.70 -17.75 -6.68
N ASP A 67 9.15 -18.40 -5.61
CA ASP A 67 9.56 -17.72 -4.36
C ASP A 67 10.65 -16.66 -4.63
N ASP A 68 11.61 -16.98 -5.51
CA ASP A 68 12.69 -16.05 -5.88
C ASP A 68 12.15 -14.78 -6.57
N GLU A 69 11.17 -14.93 -7.46
CA GLU A 69 10.51 -13.81 -8.12
C GLU A 69 9.70 -12.97 -7.12
N ALA A 70 8.96 -13.62 -6.22
CA ALA A 70 8.18 -12.95 -5.18
C ALA A 70 9.08 -12.14 -4.23
N ILE A 71 10.22 -12.70 -3.81
CA ILE A 71 11.22 -12.01 -2.99
C ILE A 71 11.80 -10.81 -3.75
N ASN A 72 12.19 -10.99 -5.01
CA ASN A 72 12.79 -9.92 -5.81
C ASN A 72 11.81 -8.75 -6.07
N GLU A 73 10.55 -9.06 -6.39
CA GLU A 73 9.50 -8.05 -6.53
C GLU A 73 9.24 -7.32 -5.21
N SER A 74 9.20 -8.04 -4.09
CA SER A 74 9.03 -7.44 -2.75
C SER A 74 10.15 -6.47 -2.39
N ILE A 75 11.42 -6.82 -2.70
CA ILE A 75 12.56 -5.94 -2.52
C ILE A 75 12.45 -4.71 -3.42
N THR A 76 12.05 -4.91 -4.69
CA THR A 76 11.87 -3.81 -5.65
C THR A 76 10.80 -2.83 -5.17
N LEU A 77 9.66 -3.34 -4.71
CA LEU A 77 8.60 -2.53 -4.12
C LEU A 77 9.09 -1.79 -2.87
N SER A 78 9.84 -2.46 -1.99
CA SER A 78 10.40 -1.85 -0.79
C SER A 78 11.33 -0.66 -1.12
N ILE A 79 12.18 -0.80 -2.15
CA ILE A 79 13.05 0.28 -2.63
C ILE A 79 12.23 1.44 -3.19
N GLN A 80 11.21 1.15 -4.02
CA GLN A 80 10.33 2.17 -4.59
C GLN A 80 9.56 2.93 -3.50
N CYS A 81 9.03 2.22 -2.50
CA CYS A 81 8.38 2.81 -1.33
C CYS A 81 9.33 3.72 -0.55
N ALA A 82 10.54 3.26 -0.24
CA ALA A 82 11.54 4.05 0.46
C ALA A 82 11.90 5.34 -0.30
N SER A 83 12.04 5.25 -1.63
CA SER A 83 12.29 6.39 -2.50
C SER A 83 11.11 7.38 -2.51
N SER A 84 9.87 6.88 -2.62
CA SER A 84 8.65 7.68 -2.59
C SER A 84 8.49 8.41 -1.25
N ILE A 85 8.64 7.71 -0.13
CA ILE A 85 8.59 8.28 1.22
C ILE A 85 9.68 9.34 1.40
N SER A 86 10.90 9.07 0.93
CA SER A 86 12.01 10.04 1.00
C SER A 86 11.73 11.29 0.16
N ASN A 87 11.10 11.13 -1.01
CA ASN A 87 10.67 12.25 -1.85
C ASN A 87 9.62 13.11 -1.14
N MET A 88 8.60 12.47 -0.54
CA MET A 88 7.59 13.16 0.26
C MET A 88 8.21 13.89 1.45
N ALA A 89 9.10 13.25 2.19
CA ALA A 89 9.79 13.85 3.32
C ALA A 89 10.57 15.11 2.90
N ARG A 90 11.29 15.06 1.77
CA ARG A 90 12.01 16.21 1.23
C ARG A 90 11.06 17.35 0.85
N ARG A 91 9.95 17.04 0.17
CA ARG A 91 8.94 18.06 -0.21
C ARG A 91 8.32 18.72 1.02
N LEU A 92 7.97 17.92 2.03
CA LEU A 92 7.45 18.41 3.31
C LEU A 92 8.48 19.29 4.03
N GLN A 93 9.76 18.93 3.98
CA GLN A 93 10.83 19.75 4.57
C GLN A 93 10.94 21.12 3.91
N VAL A 94 10.94 21.16 2.57
CA VAL A 94 10.99 22.43 1.81
C VAL A 94 9.76 23.29 2.10
N GLN A 95 8.56 22.70 2.06
CA GLN A 95 7.32 23.41 2.41
C GLN A 95 7.35 23.91 3.86
N GLY A 96 7.90 23.13 4.78
CA GLY A 96 8.07 23.53 6.17
C GLY A 96 8.99 24.74 6.34
N THR A 97 10.10 24.80 5.59
CA THR A 97 11.01 25.95 5.61
C THR A 97 10.36 27.21 5.03
N GLU A 98 9.63 27.09 3.91
CA GLU A 98 8.91 28.22 3.29
C GLU A 98 7.83 28.78 4.24
N VAL A 99 7.05 27.90 4.88
CA VAL A 99 6.03 28.31 5.86
C VAL A 99 6.67 29.00 7.06
N GLN A 100 7.82 28.51 7.54
CA GLN A 100 8.52 29.13 8.65
C GLN A 100 9.07 30.52 8.28
N GLU A 101 9.62 30.68 7.07
CA GLU A 101 10.08 31.97 6.57
C GLU A 101 8.94 32.98 6.47
N LEU A 102 7.82 32.59 5.85
CA LEU A 102 6.61 33.41 5.77
C LEU A 102 6.08 33.79 7.16
N ARG A 103 6.11 32.85 8.11
CA ARG A 103 5.70 33.11 9.49
C ARG A 103 6.57 34.19 10.14
N THR A 104 7.89 34.14 9.95
CA THR A 104 8.81 35.16 10.48
C THR A 104 8.51 36.52 9.85
N GLN A 105 8.39 36.58 8.51
CA GLN A 105 8.08 37.83 7.81
C GLN A 105 6.78 38.46 8.32
N VAL A 106 5.70 37.69 8.45
CA VAL A 106 4.41 38.17 8.98
C VAL A 106 4.55 38.67 10.42
N PHE A 107 5.36 38.00 11.24
CA PHE A 107 5.59 38.41 12.62
C PHE A 107 6.33 39.75 12.69
N ASP A 108 7.38 39.93 11.88
CA ASP A 108 8.15 41.16 11.82
C ASP A 108 7.26 42.34 11.38
N PHE A 109 6.44 42.16 10.34
CA PHE A 109 5.46 43.16 9.89
C PHE A 109 4.42 43.52 10.96
N ALA A 110 4.04 42.59 11.84
CA ALA A 110 3.05 42.83 12.91
C ALA A 110 3.66 43.52 14.14
N THR A 111 4.99 43.56 14.26
CA THR A 111 5.69 44.19 15.40
C THR A 111 6.22 45.60 15.10
N GLU A 112 6.09 46.09 13.87
CA GLU A 112 6.45 47.46 13.47
C GLU A 112 5.29 48.48 13.57
N GLU A 113 4.14 48.12 14.16
CA GLU A 113 3.01 49.01 14.49
C GLU A 113 2.92 49.28 16.01
#